data_AF-A0A2T7SPG1-F1
#
_entry.id   AF-A0A2T7SPG1-F1
#
_cell.length_a   1.000
_cell.length_b   1.000
_cell.length_c   1.000
_cell.angle_alpha   90.00
_cell.angle_beta   90.00
_cell.angle_gamma   90.00
#
_symmetry.space_group_name_H-M   'P 1'
#
loop_
_entity.id
_entity.type
_entity.pdbx_description
1 polymer ?
#
loop_
_entity_poly.entity_id
_entity_poly.type
_entity_poly.pdbx_seq_one_letter_code
_entity_poly.pdbx_strand_id
1 'polypeptide(L)'
;PAQLLAVETAQTTLTAKAAAATTAANAVNAAVTAANDAATAAGETPTDLSTITSAATAALSDAATVSAATTASEAATDAEVAKWVAQANAAGTALGTAQTELDAAQTALANALSAMSDPAT
;
A
#
# COMPACT_ATOMS: atom_id res chain seq x y z
N PRO A 1 6.99 10.29 2.15
CA PRO A 1 7.01 10.42 3.63
C PRO A 1 7.53 9.12 4.25
N ALA A 2 8.21 9.15 5.40
CA ALA A 2 8.85 7.97 5.98
C ALA A 2 7.86 6.84 6.31
N GLN A 3 6.65 7.19 6.73
CA GLN A 3 5.59 6.23 7.05
C GLN A 3 5.07 5.49 5.81
N LEU A 4 4.93 6.18 4.67
CA LEU A 4 4.48 5.55 3.42
C LEU A 4 5.50 4.52 2.92
N LEU A 5 6.78 4.90 2.92
CA LEU A 5 7.87 4.00 2.55
C LEU A 5 7.93 2.76 3.46
N ALA A 6 7.66 2.93 4.76
CA ALA A 6 7.61 1.81 5.70
C ALA A 6 6.45 0.83 5.38
N VAL A 7 5.29 1.35 4.98
CA VAL A 7 4.14 0.54 4.55
C VAL A 7 4.44 -0.21 3.26
N GLU A 8 4.97 0.46 2.24
CA GLU A 8 5.35 -0.15 0.95
C GLU A 8 6.41 -1.25 1.15
N THR A 9 7.39 -1.02 2.03
CA THR A 9 8.41 -2.01 2.39
C THR A 9 7.80 -3.23 3.09
N ALA A 10 6.86 -3.01 4.02
CA ALA A 10 6.16 -4.08 4.72
C ALA A 10 5.29 -4.90 3.75
N GLN A 11 4.56 -4.24 2.84
CA GLN A 11 3.75 -4.90 1.80
C GLN A 11 4.62 -5.74 0.86
N THR A 12 5.73 -5.18 0.37
CA THR A 12 6.71 -5.91 -0.47
C THR A 12 7.22 -7.16 0.26
N THR A 13 7.54 -7.03 1.55
CA THR A 13 8.00 -8.14 2.38
C THR A 13 6.92 -9.21 2.53
N LEU A 14 5.67 -8.82 2.82
CA LEU A 14 4.55 -9.76 2.95
C LEU A 14 4.29 -10.52 1.65
N THR A 15 4.28 -9.83 0.51
CA THR A 15 4.11 -10.44 -0.82
C THR A 15 5.18 -11.48 -1.09
N ALA A 16 6.45 -11.17 -0.78
CA ALA A 16 7.55 -12.13 -0.92
C ALA A 16 7.38 -13.35 0.00
N LYS A 17 6.89 -13.15 1.23
CA LYS A 17 6.60 -14.26 2.17
C LYS A 17 5.43 -15.12 1.70
N ALA A 18 4.37 -14.54 1.15
CA ALA A 18 3.25 -15.27 0.56
C ALA A 18 3.67 -16.11 -0.65
N ALA A 19 4.54 -15.58 -1.51
CA ALA A 19 5.12 -16.34 -2.60
C ALA A 19 5.96 -17.53 -2.11
N ALA A 20 6.82 -17.31 -1.10
CA ALA A 20 7.61 -18.37 -0.50
C ALA A 20 6.75 -19.47 0.15
N ALA A 21 5.68 -19.09 0.86
CA ALA A 21 4.71 -20.02 1.44
C ALA A 21 4.01 -20.86 0.35
N THR A 22 3.64 -20.24 -0.77
CA THR A 22 3.06 -20.91 -1.92
C THR A 22 4.01 -21.96 -2.51
N THR A 23 5.28 -21.59 -2.73
CA THR A 23 6.30 -22.53 -3.21
C THR A 23 6.49 -23.69 -2.24
N ALA A 24 6.58 -23.42 -0.93
CA ALA A 24 6.75 -24.46 0.08
C ALA A 24 5.56 -25.43 0.13
N ALA A 25 4.33 -24.92 0.12
CA ALA A 25 3.13 -25.75 0.13
C ALA A 25 3.00 -26.62 -1.14
N ASN A 26 3.35 -26.08 -2.30
CA ASN A 26 3.40 -26.87 -3.55
C ASN A 26 4.47 -27.96 -3.49
N ALA A 27 5.65 -27.67 -2.93
CA ALA A 27 6.71 -28.67 -2.75
C ALA A 27 6.28 -29.79 -1.78
N VAL A 28 5.56 -29.45 -0.70
CA VAL A 28 4.97 -30.44 0.21
C VAL A 28 3.98 -31.34 -0.52
N ASN A 29 3.06 -30.77 -1.31
CA ASN A 29 2.11 -31.56 -2.10
C ASN A 29 2.82 -32.51 -3.07
N ALA A 30 3.86 -32.03 -3.77
CA ALA A 30 4.65 -32.87 -4.67
C ALA A 30 5.36 -34.02 -3.92
N ALA A 31 5.92 -33.74 -2.74
CA ALA A 31 6.57 -34.75 -1.91
C ALA A 31 5.59 -35.79 -1.38
N VAL A 32 4.38 -35.38 -0.97
CA VAL A 32 3.31 -36.30 -0.55
C VAL A 32 2.91 -37.23 -1.69
N THR A 33 2.73 -36.70 -2.90
CA THR A 33 2.44 -37.51 -4.10
C THR A 33 3.56 -38.51 -4.36
N ALA A 34 4.82 -38.07 -4.38
CA ALA A 34 5.97 -38.94 -4.61
C ALA A 34 6.10 -40.05 -3.55
N ALA A 35 5.80 -39.75 -2.29
CA ALA A 35 5.81 -40.74 -1.22
C ALA A 35 4.72 -41.81 -1.42
N ASN A 36 3.51 -41.40 -1.81
CA ASN A 36 2.40 -42.32 -2.10
C ASN A 36 2.69 -43.21 -3.32
N ASP A 37 3.27 -42.63 -4.36
CA ASP A 37 3.68 -43.36 -5.57
C ASP A 37 4.76 -44.40 -5.24
N ALA A 38 5.75 -44.02 -4.42
CA ALA A 38 6.82 -44.94 -3.97
C ALA A 38 6.28 -46.09 -3.11
N ALA A 39 5.37 -45.81 -2.17
CA ALA A 39 4.73 -46.85 -1.36
C ALA A 39 3.94 -47.84 -2.25
N THR A 40 3.18 -47.30 -3.20
CA THR A 40 2.44 -48.11 -4.18
C THR A 40 3.37 -48.98 -5.02
N ALA A 41 4.48 -48.41 -5.53
CA ALA A 41 5.47 -49.15 -6.31
C ALA A 41 6.20 -50.24 -5.52
N ALA A 42 6.38 -50.04 -4.21
CA ALA A 42 6.95 -51.02 -3.30
C ALA A 42 5.95 -52.14 -2.90
N GLY A 43 4.67 -52.03 -3.30
CA GLY A 43 3.61 -52.94 -2.86
C GLY A 43 3.22 -52.75 -1.40
N GLU A 44 3.56 -51.59 -0.82
CA GLU A 44 3.18 -51.22 0.55
C GLU A 44 1.82 -50.50 0.55
N THR A 45 1.15 -50.49 1.70
CA THR A 45 -0.02 -49.63 1.89
C THR A 45 0.46 -48.20 2.12
N PRO A 46 0.04 -47.20 1.32
CA PRO A 46 0.43 -45.82 1.53
C PRO A 46 0.06 -45.32 2.93
N THR A 47 0.96 -44.57 3.56
CA THR A 47 0.69 -43.89 4.84
C THR A 47 -0.42 -42.86 4.67
N ASP A 48 -1.26 -42.68 5.68
CA ASP A 48 -2.23 -41.58 5.68
C ASP A 48 -1.50 -40.24 5.88
N LEU A 49 -1.40 -39.46 4.79
CA LEU A 49 -0.81 -38.13 4.75
C LEU A 49 -1.87 -37.01 4.62
N SER A 50 -3.15 -37.33 4.85
CA SER A 50 -4.28 -36.39 4.70
C SER A 50 -4.14 -35.11 5.52
N THR A 51 -3.55 -35.21 6.71
CA THR A 51 -3.28 -34.06 7.59
C THR A 51 -2.25 -33.11 6.96
N ILE A 52 -1.21 -33.64 6.33
CA ILE A 52 -0.16 -32.86 5.65
C ILE A 52 -0.75 -32.19 4.40
N THR A 53 -1.51 -32.93 3.59
CA THR A 53 -2.18 -32.37 2.41
C THR A 53 -3.15 -31.25 2.80
N SER A 54 -3.93 -31.45 3.86
CA SER A 54 -4.86 -30.43 4.37
C SER A 54 -4.12 -29.18 4.83
N ALA A 55 -3.00 -29.34 5.54
CA ALA A 55 -2.16 -28.22 5.97
C ALA A 55 -1.54 -27.47 4.78
N ALA A 56 -1.08 -28.17 3.75
CA ALA A 56 -0.55 -27.55 2.53
C ALA A 56 -1.64 -26.78 1.76
N THR A 57 -2.86 -27.32 1.67
CA THR A 57 -4.00 -26.61 1.07
C THR A 57 -4.39 -25.37 1.87
N ALA A 58 -4.42 -25.45 3.19
CA ALA A 58 -4.66 -24.29 4.05
C ALA A 58 -3.58 -23.21 3.85
N ALA A 59 -2.31 -23.60 3.81
CA ALA A 59 -1.20 -22.67 3.56
C ALA A 59 -1.30 -21.97 2.20
N LEU A 60 -1.75 -22.67 1.14
CA LEU A 60 -1.99 -22.06 -0.16
C LEU A 60 -3.14 -21.03 -0.11
N SER A 61 -4.22 -21.36 0.58
CA SER A 61 -5.36 -20.45 0.78
C SER A 61 -4.95 -19.19 1.56
N ASP A 62 -4.19 -19.36 2.64
CA ASP A 62 -3.71 -18.27 3.47
C ASP A 62 -2.74 -17.38 2.67
N ALA A 63 -1.81 -17.97 1.91
CA ALA A 63 -0.89 -17.22 1.07
C ALA A 63 -1.61 -16.40 -0.01
N ALA A 64 -2.64 -16.97 -0.64
CA ALA A 64 -3.49 -16.26 -1.60
C ALA A 64 -4.24 -15.10 -0.94
N THR A 65 -4.78 -15.32 0.26
CA THR A 65 -5.49 -14.31 1.05
C THR A 65 -4.57 -13.15 1.42
N VAL A 66 -3.35 -13.45 1.90
CA VAL A 66 -2.34 -12.43 2.22
C VAL A 66 -1.99 -11.61 0.99
N SER A 67 -1.73 -12.26 -0.15
CA SER A 67 -1.40 -11.58 -1.41
C SER A 67 -2.51 -10.61 -1.86
N ALA A 68 -3.77 -11.06 -1.82
CA ALA A 68 -4.91 -10.21 -2.14
C ALA A 68 -5.06 -9.04 -1.16
N ALA A 69 -4.86 -9.28 0.14
CA ALA A 69 -4.94 -8.25 1.17
C ALA A 69 -3.82 -7.19 1.01
N THR A 70 -2.59 -7.59 0.67
CA THR A 70 -1.50 -6.65 0.39
C THR A 70 -1.81 -5.75 -0.79
N THR A 71 -2.30 -6.31 -1.91
CA THR A 71 -2.69 -5.52 -3.09
C THR A 71 -3.82 -4.54 -2.78
N ALA A 72 -4.84 -4.99 -2.03
CA ALA A 72 -5.94 -4.12 -1.63
C ALA A 72 -5.46 -2.99 -0.70
N SER A 73 -4.55 -3.30 0.23
CA SER A 73 -3.96 -2.31 1.14
C SER A 73 -3.10 -1.28 0.41
N GLU A 74 -2.34 -1.67 -0.61
CA GLU A 74 -1.55 -0.78 -1.44
C GLU A 74 -2.47 0.20 -2.18
N ALA A 75 -3.46 -0.32 -2.91
CA ALA A 75 -4.43 0.50 -3.63
C ALA A 75 -5.20 1.49 -2.73
N ALA A 76 -5.57 1.07 -1.51
CA ALA A 76 -6.23 1.94 -0.55
C ALA A 76 -5.31 3.06 -0.05
N THR A 77 -4.02 2.75 0.18
CA THR A 77 -3.03 3.72 0.62
C THR A 77 -2.74 4.75 -0.49
N ASP A 78 -2.59 4.29 -1.72
CA ASP A 78 -2.37 5.16 -2.89
C ASP A 78 -3.54 6.12 -3.12
N ALA A 79 -4.78 5.62 -2.99
CA ALA A 79 -5.96 6.46 -3.10
C ALA A 79 -6.00 7.56 -2.04
N GLU A 80 -5.64 7.22 -0.80
CA GLU A 80 -5.61 8.18 0.31
C GLU A 80 -4.49 9.22 0.11
N VAL A 81 -3.30 8.80 -0.33
CA VAL A 81 -2.20 9.70 -0.67
C VAL A 81 -2.62 10.66 -1.79
N ALA A 82 -3.28 10.17 -2.83
CA ALA A 82 -3.78 11.01 -3.92
C ALA A 82 -4.78 12.07 -3.43
N LYS A 83 -5.67 11.71 -2.48
CA LYS A 83 -6.60 12.65 -1.86
C LYS A 83 -5.87 13.77 -1.10
N TRP A 84 -4.84 13.43 -0.32
CA TRP A 84 -4.07 14.43 0.42
C TRP A 84 -3.26 15.34 -0.51
N VAL A 85 -2.69 14.80 -1.59
CA VAL A 85 -2.00 15.60 -2.61
C VAL A 85 -2.97 16.59 -3.27
N ALA A 86 -4.17 16.14 -3.65
CA ALA A 86 -5.18 17.02 -4.23
C ALA A 86 -5.58 18.16 -3.28
N GLN A 87 -5.80 17.85 -1.99
CA GLN A 87 -6.11 18.85 -0.97
C GLN A 87 -4.96 19.84 -0.74
N ALA A 88 -3.72 19.35 -0.69
CA ALA A 88 -2.54 20.20 -0.54
C ALA A 88 -2.38 21.17 -1.72
N ASN A 89 -2.61 20.70 -2.95
CA ASN A 89 -2.59 21.55 -4.14
C ASN A 89 -3.69 22.63 -4.09
N ALA A 90 -4.92 22.25 -3.73
CA ALA A 90 -6.03 23.19 -3.59
C ALA A 90 -5.75 24.25 -2.52
N ALA A 91 -5.20 23.84 -1.37
CA ALA A 91 -4.78 24.75 -0.31
C ALA A 91 -3.65 25.70 -0.78
N GLY A 92 -2.68 25.20 -1.55
CA GLY A 92 -1.61 26.01 -2.14
C GLY A 92 -2.15 27.08 -3.10
N THR A 93 -3.11 26.72 -3.96
CA THR A 93 -3.79 27.68 -4.85
C THR A 93 -4.54 28.75 -4.03
N ALA A 94 -5.33 28.34 -3.05
CA ALA A 94 -6.09 29.28 -2.20
C ALA A 94 -5.16 30.24 -1.44
N LEU A 95 -4.05 29.74 -0.91
CA LEU A 95 -3.03 30.56 -0.25
C LEU A 95 -2.41 31.58 -1.22
N GLY A 96 -2.08 31.17 -2.44
CA GLY A 96 -1.54 32.07 -3.46
C GLY A 96 -2.52 33.18 -3.85
N THR A 97 -3.81 32.88 -3.96
CA THR A 97 -4.85 33.90 -4.17
C THR A 97 -4.93 34.87 -3.00
N ALA A 98 -4.99 34.36 -1.76
CA ALA A 98 -5.06 35.20 -0.57
C ALA A 98 -3.82 36.10 -0.40
N GLN A 99 -2.62 35.61 -0.76
CA GLN A 99 -1.40 36.41 -0.79
C GLN A 99 -1.49 37.55 -1.80
N THR A 100 -1.99 37.27 -3.01
CA THR A 100 -2.19 38.30 -4.04
C THR A 100 -3.17 39.38 -3.58
N GLU A 101 -4.28 38.98 -2.94
CA GLU A 101 -5.27 39.90 -2.38
C GLU A 101 -4.68 40.75 -1.22
N LEU A 102 -3.88 40.14 -0.35
CA LEU A 102 -3.18 40.83 0.72
C LEU A 102 -2.20 41.88 0.17
N ASP A 103 -1.38 41.51 -0.81
CA ASP A 103 -0.41 42.42 -1.45
C ASP A 103 -1.13 43.61 -2.10
N ALA A 104 -2.27 43.37 -2.75
CA ALA A 104 -3.11 44.42 -3.33
C ALA A 104 -3.68 45.35 -2.24
N ALA A 105 -4.17 44.80 -1.13
CA ALA A 105 -4.69 45.57 0.00
C ALA A 105 -3.59 46.41 0.68
N GLN A 106 -2.39 45.85 0.85
CA GLN A 106 -1.23 46.57 1.39
C GLN A 106 -0.83 47.74 0.48
N THR A 107 -0.81 47.52 -0.83
CA THR A 107 -0.55 48.57 -1.83
C THR A 107 -1.60 49.68 -1.76
N ALA A 108 -2.88 49.31 -1.70
CA ALA A 108 -3.98 50.27 -1.57
C ALA A 108 -3.89 51.10 -0.29
N LEU A 109 -3.55 50.46 0.84
CA LEU A 109 -3.34 51.14 2.12
C LEU A 109 -2.15 52.13 2.06
N ALA A 110 -1.03 51.73 1.47
CA ALA A 110 0.14 52.59 1.31
C ALA A 110 -0.16 53.83 0.45
N ASN A 111 -0.93 53.64 -0.63
CA ASN A 111 -1.38 54.75 -1.48
C ASN A 111 -2.32 55.70 -0.73
N ALA A 112 -3.29 55.16 0.02
CA ALA A 112 -4.21 55.96 0.83
C ALA A 112 -3.47 56.78 1.89
N LEU A 113 -2.49 56.17 2.57
CA LEU A 113 -1.67 56.85 3.58
C LEU A 113 -0.84 57.98 2.97
N SER A 114 -0.27 57.76 1.79
CA SER A 114 0.48 58.79 1.05
C SER A 114 -0.41 59.98 0.68
N ALA A 115 -1.61 59.72 0.17
CA ALA A 115 -2.57 60.78 -0.18
C ALA A 115 -3.06 61.59 1.04
N MET A 116 -3.15 60.97 2.23
CA MET A 116 -3.47 61.70 3.46
C MET A 116 -2.32 62.56 3.98
N SER A 117 -1.08 62.19 3.65
CA SER A 117 0.13 62.88 4.12
C SER A 117 0.50 64.10 3.26
N ASP A 118 -0.09 64.21 2.07
CA ASP A 118 0.05 65.33 1.13
C ASP A 118 -1.34 65.86 0.74
N PRO A 119 -2.07 66.50 1.67
CA PRO A 119 -3.39 67.02 1.36
C PRO A 119 -3.26 68.14 0.31
N ALA A 120 -3.95 67.96 -0.82
CA ALA A 120 -4.02 68.97 -1.86
C ALA A 120 -4.43 70.33 -1.26
N THR A 121 -3.53 71.31 -1.33
CA THR A 121 -3.73 72.70 -0.89
C THR A 121 -4.75 73.43 -1.74
#